data_AF-A0A1H1B6N0-F1
#
_entry.id   AF-A0A1H1B6N0-F1
#
_cell.length_a   1.000
_cell.length_b   1.000
_cell.length_c   1.000
_cell.angle_alpha   90.00
_cell.angle_beta   90.00
_cell.angle_gamma   90.00
#
_symmetry.space_group_name_H-M   'P 1'
#
loop_
_entity.id
_entity.type
_entity.pdbx_description
1 polymer ?
#
loop_
_entity_poly.entity_id
_entity_poly.type
_entity_poly.pdbx_seq_one_letter_code
_entity_poly.pdbx_strand_id
1 'polypeptide(L)'
;MSVRLSYDEIGALYTNLIATQTEFDNASTRASDLASDIDRPYDRGELRDEANTFESQWDDRRGKLNDGLESVINRAKTVLEGFGDFDLESAAQMAAQMQETG
;
A
#
# COMPACT_ATOMS: atom_id res chain seq x y z
N MET A 1 16.77 15.04 -12.85
CA MET A 1 16.38 15.69 -11.58
C MET A 1 16.30 14.59 -10.53
N SER A 2 17.05 14.66 -9.43
CA SER A 2 16.99 13.66 -8.36
C SER A 2 16.08 14.15 -7.23
N VAL A 3 15.18 13.28 -6.77
CA VAL A 3 14.32 13.55 -5.61
C VAL A 3 15.09 13.16 -4.34
N ARG A 4 15.08 14.03 -3.33
CA ARG A 4 15.64 13.76 -2.00
C ARG A 4 14.48 13.74 -1.01
N LEU A 5 14.44 12.69 -0.19
CA LEU A 5 13.46 12.52 0.89
C LEU A 5 14.23 12.34 2.19
N SER A 6 13.77 12.99 3.26
CA SER A 6 14.23 12.76 4.63
C SER A 6 13.67 11.45 5.18
N TYR A 7 14.27 10.96 6.27
CA TYR A 7 13.81 9.77 6.96
C TYR A 7 12.35 9.90 7.44
N ASP A 8 12.00 11.04 8.02
CA ASP A 8 10.63 11.33 8.47
C ASP A 8 9.62 11.35 7.30
N GLU A 9 10.01 11.91 6.15
CA GLU A 9 9.16 11.91 4.95
C GLU A 9 8.93 10.49 4.41
N ILE A 10 9.94 9.62 4.48
CA ILE A 10 9.79 8.20 4.11
C ILE A 10 8.87 7.49 5.11
N GLY A 11 8.99 7.81 6.41
CA GLY A 11 8.11 7.28 7.46
C GLY A 11 6.65 7.66 7.21
N ALA A 12 6.39 8.94 6.96
CA ALA A 12 5.05 9.44 6.65
C ALA A 12 4.50 8.82 5.36
N LEU A 13 5.32 8.70 4.31
CA LEU A 13 4.95 8.02 3.07
C LEU A 13 4.56 6.56 3.34
N TYR A 14 5.37 5.80 4.08
CA TYR A 14 5.09 4.41 4.41
C TYR A 14 3.74 4.26 5.14
N THR A 15 3.48 5.08 6.16
CA THR A 15 2.20 5.06 6.89
C THR A 15 1.01 5.37 5.97
N ASN A 16 1.13 6.38 5.12
CA ASN A 16 0.05 6.76 4.19
C ASN A 16 -0.22 5.68 3.14
N LEU A 17 0.82 5.00 2.66
CA LEU A 17 0.67 3.90 1.71
C LEU A 17 -0.03 2.69 2.35
N ILE A 18 0.31 2.33 3.58
CA ILE A 18 -0.38 1.26 4.34
C ILE A 18 -1.87 1.61 4.54
N ALA A 19 -2.17 2.86 4.89
CA ALA A 19 -3.55 3.32 5.02
C ALA A 19 -4.31 3.19 3.69
N THR A 20 -3.69 3.62 2.58
CA THR A 20 -4.28 3.52 1.24
C THR A 20 -4.54 2.06 0.83
N GLN A 21 -3.58 1.17 1.07
CA GLN A 21 -3.74 -0.27 0.82
C GLN A 21 -4.92 -0.84 1.63
N THR A 22 -5.00 -0.48 2.91
CA THR A 22 -6.11 -0.90 3.78
C THR A 22 -7.47 -0.40 3.27
N GLU A 23 -7.54 0.82 2.74
CA GLU A 23 -8.76 1.33 2.11
C GLU A 23 -9.14 0.56 0.85
N PHE A 24 -8.17 0.19 0.02
CA PHE A 24 -8.38 -0.61 -1.19
C PHE A 24 -8.96 -2.00 -0.87
N ASP A 25 -8.39 -2.67 0.13
CA ASP A 25 -8.85 -3.99 0.58
C ASP A 25 -10.28 -3.92 1.14
N ASN A 26 -10.56 -2.92 1.99
CA ASN A 26 -11.88 -2.70 2.57
C ASN A 26 -12.94 -2.33 1.52
N ALA A 27 -12.56 -1.55 0.49
CA ALA A 27 -13.46 -1.21 -0.60
C ALA A 27 -13.85 -2.43 -1.44
N SER A 28 -13.01 -3.48 -1.50
CA SER A 28 -13.39 -4.75 -2.14
C SER A 28 -14.47 -5.46 -1.34
N THR A 29 -14.29 -5.56 -0.03
CA THR A 29 -15.27 -6.19 0.87
C THR A 29 -16.63 -5.47 0.91
N ARG A 30 -16.64 -4.16 0.63
CA ARG A 30 -17.85 -3.30 0.67
C ARG A 30 -18.54 -3.14 -0.67
N ALA A 31 -17.92 -3.54 -1.77
CA ALA A 31 -18.59 -3.51 -3.07
C ALA A 31 -19.73 -4.53 -3.04
N SER A 32 -20.99 -4.07 -3.04
CA SER A 32 -22.08 -4.95 -3.46
C SER A 32 -21.91 -5.24 -4.94
N ASP A 33 -22.34 -6.42 -5.36
CA ASP A 33 -22.42 -6.78 -6.78
C ASP A 33 -23.45 -5.84 -7.45
N LEU A 34 -22.96 -4.79 -8.10
CA LEU A 34 -23.75 -3.82 -8.85
C LEU A 34 -24.59 -4.53 -9.91
N ALA A 35 -24.07 -5.59 -10.53
CA ALA A 35 -24.82 -6.39 -11.48
C ALA A 35 -26.01 -7.11 -10.80
N SER A 36 -25.84 -7.56 -9.55
CA SER A 36 -26.93 -8.08 -8.73
C SER A 36 -27.98 -7.01 -8.39
N ASP A 37 -27.57 -5.75 -8.15
CA ASP A 37 -28.50 -4.66 -7.86
C ASP A 37 -29.32 -4.23 -9.08
N ILE A 38 -28.77 -4.40 -10.29
CA ILE A 38 -29.45 -4.09 -11.56
C ILE A 38 -30.48 -5.16 -11.95
N ASP A 39 -30.15 -6.44 -11.73
CA ASP A 39 -30.95 -7.61 -12.12
C ASP A 39 -31.37 -7.61 -13.60
N ARG A 40 -32.62 -7.99 -13.95
CA ARG A 40 -33.10 -8.13 -15.34
C ARG A 40 -34.47 -7.49 -15.52
N PRO A 41 -34.58 -6.15 -15.46
CA PRO A 41 -35.85 -5.47 -15.65
C PRO A 41 -36.40 -5.74 -17.05
N TYR A 42 -37.67 -6.15 -17.14
CA TYR A 42 -38.33 -6.52 -18.41
C TYR A 42 -37.56 -7.58 -19.22
N ASP A 43 -36.90 -8.53 -18.54
CA ASP A 43 -36.04 -9.56 -19.13
C ASP A 43 -34.83 -9.02 -19.92
N ARG A 44 -34.50 -7.72 -19.77
CA ARG A 44 -33.35 -7.07 -20.40
C ARG A 44 -32.14 -7.16 -19.48
N GLY A 45 -31.12 -7.87 -19.96
CA GLY A 45 -29.90 -8.15 -19.19
C GLY A 45 -28.69 -7.29 -19.55
N GLU A 46 -28.79 -6.45 -20.58
CA GLU A 46 -27.61 -5.79 -21.17
C GLU A 46 -26.89 -4.86 -20.18
N LEU A 47 -27.65 -4.14 -19.37
CA LEU A 47 -27.07 -3.24 -18.35
C LEU A 47 -26.38 -4.03 -17.22
N ARG A 48 -26.95 -5.16 -16.83
CA ARG A 48 -26.36 -6.07 -15.84
C ARG A 48 -25.08 -6.70 -16.36
N ASP A 49 -25.07 -7.12 -17.62
CA ASP A 49 -23.89 -7.76 -18.23
C ASP A 49 -22.73 -6.75 -18.38
N GLU A 50 -23.04 -5.49 -18.71
CA GLU A 50 -22.04 -4.41 -18.72
C GLU A 50 -21.53 -4.10 -17.32
N ALA A 51 -22.41 -4.05 -16.31
CA ALA A 51 -22.01 -3.85 -14.92
C ALA A 51 -21.08 -4.97 -14.40
N ASN A 52 -21.42 -6.22 -14.67
CA ASN A 52 -20.58 -7.36 -14.32
C ASN A 52 -19.21 -7.30 -15.02
N THR A 53 -19.20 -6.89 -16.30
CA THR A 53 -17.97 -6.71 -17.07
C THR A 53 -17.09 -5.61 -16.48
N PHE A 54 -17.70 -4.49 -16.09
CA PHE A 54 -17.01 -3.39 -15.41
C PHE A 54 -16.43 -3.85 -14.07
N GLU A 55 -17.22 -4.54 -13.24
CA GLU A 55 -16.78 -5.03 -11.93
C GLU A 55 -15.62 -6.00 -12.03
N SER A 56 -15.69 -6.97 -12.95
CA SER A 56 -14.60 -7.90 -13.19
C SER A 56 -13.32 -7.18 -13.60
N GLN A 57 -13.39 -6.23 -14.55
CA GLN A 57 -12.21 -5.46 -14.95
C GLN A 57 -11.68 -4.56 -13.84
N TRP A 58 -12.58 -4.00 -13.02
CA TRP A 58 -12.20 -3.13 -11.91
C TRP A 58 -11.52 -3.90 -10.79
N ASP A 59 -12.00 -5.09 -10.45
CA ASP A 59 -11.36 -5.98 -9.48
C ASP A 59 -9.94 -6.33 -9.94
N ASP A 60 -9.79 -6.73 -11.20
CA ASP A 60 -8.50 -7.06 -11.82
C ASP A 60 -7.50 -5.88 -11.79
N ARG A 61 -7.98 -4.66 -12.06
CA ARG A 61 -7.17 -3.43 -11.96
C ARG A 61 -6.81 -3.09 -10.53
N ARG A 62 -7.74 -3.29 -9.59
CA ARG A 62 -7.54 -3.01 -8.17
C ARG A 62 -6.49 -3.94 -7.57
N GLY A 63 -6.52 -5.23 -7.91
CA GLY A 63 -5.48 -6.19 -7.54
C GLY A 63 -4.10 -5.73 -7.99
N LYS A 64 -3.95 -5.35 -9.27
CA LYS A 64 -2.68 -4.83 -9.81
C LYS A 64 -2.20 -3.55 -9.14
N LEU A 65 -3.12 -2.65 -8.77
CA LEU A 65 -2.78 -1.45 -8.01
C LEU A 65 -2.31 -1.80 -6.59
N ASN A 66 -2.94 -2.79 -5.95
CA ASN A 66 -2.56 -3.26 -4.64
C ASN A 66 -1.16 -3.88 -4.63
N ASP A 67 -0.85 -4.73 -5.62
CA ASP A 67 0.49 -5.31 -5.79
C ASP A 67 1.56 -4.21 -5.96
N GLY A 68 1.22 -3.15 -6.71
CA GLY A 68 2.07 -1.98 -6.87
C GLY A 68 2.29 -1.21 -5.57
N LEU A 69 1.23 -0.99 -4.79
CA LEU A 69 1.32 -0.37 -3.47
C LEU A 69 2.19 -1.20 -2.54
N GLU A 70 1.98 -2.51 -2.47
CA GLU A 70 2.77 -3.43 -1.64
C GLU A 70 4.26 -3.36 -2.00
N SER A 71 4.59 -3.31 -3.29
CA SER A 71 5.99 -3.16 -3.74
C SER A 71 6.65 -1.87 -3.21
N VAL A 72 5.93 -0.73 -3.28
CA VAL A 72 6.44 0.56 -2.80
C VAL A 72 6.52 0.59 -1.28
N ILE A 73 5.52 0.05 -0.59
CA ILE A 73 5.46 -0.10 0.88
C ILE A 73 6.68 -0.89 1.37
N ASN A 74 6.94 -2.06 0.78
CA ASN A 74 8.06 -2.90 1.15
C ASN A 74 9.39 -2.18 0.96
N ARG A 75 9.54 -1.43 -0.15
CA ARG A 75 10.75 -0.65 -0.38
C ARG A 75 10.92 0.49 0.64
N ALA A 76 9.85 1.22 0.97
CA ALA A 76 9.90 2.26 1.98
C ALA A 76 10.27 1.69 3.36
N LYS A 77 9.66 0.55 3.72
CA LYS A 77 9.98 -0.21 4.94
C LYS A 77 11.45 -0.61 5.00
N THR A 78 11.98 -1.23 3.95
CA THR A 78 13.40 -1.64 3.90
C THR A 78 14.35 -0.45 4.11
N VAL A 79 14.03 0.71 3.54
CA VAL A 79 14.85 1.92 3.75
C VAL A 79 14.76 2.38 5.21
N LEU A 80 13.57 2.42 5.80
CA LEU A 80 13.39 2.80 7.20
C LEU A 80 14.14 1.87 8.16
N GLU A 81 13.97 0.56 7.98
CA GLU A 81 14.65 -0.46 8.79
C GLU A 81 16.18 -0.34 8.65
N GLY A 82 16.70 -0.21 7.44
CA GLY A 82 18.14 -0.12 7.22
C GLY A 82 18.79 1.11 7.86
N PHE A 83 18.11 2.27 7.86
CA PHE A 83 18.60 3.45 8.57
C PHE A 83 18.48 3.32 10.09
N GLY A 84 17.37 2.75 10.58
CA GLY A 84 17.18 2.52 12.02
C GLY A 84 18.21 1.55 12.60
N ASP A 85 18.50 0.46 11.89
CA ASP A 85 19.52 -0.52 12.28
C ASP A 85 20.92 0.12 12.30
N PHE A 86 21.24 0.92 11.27
CA PHE A 86 22.51 1.65 11.22
C PHE A 86 22.69 2.63 12.39
N ASP A 87 21.64 3.38 12.74
CA ASP A 87 21.69 4.32 13.86
C ASP A 87 21.92 3.59 15.20
N LEU A 88 21.25 2.46 15.41
CA LEU A 88 21.41 1.62 16.61
C LEU A 88 22.82 1.04 16.71
N GLU A 89 23.35 0.48 15.61
CA GLU A 89 24.69 -0.07 15.57
C GLU A 89 25.76 1.00 15.82
N SER A 90 25.62 2.17 15.20
CA SER A 90 26.54 3.29 15.38
C SER A 90 26.52 3.81 16.82
N ALA A 91 25.34 3.94 17.42
CA ALA A 91 25.19 4.35 18.82
C ALA A 91 25.87 3.35 19.77
N ALA A 92 25.70 2.05 19.54
CA ALA A 92 26.34 1.00 20.33
C ALA A 92 27.87 1.04 20.22
N GLN A 93 28.41 1.21 19.01
CA GLN A 93 29.85 1.32 18.78
C GLN A 93 30.46 2.55 19.45
N MET A 94 29.79 3.71 19.36
CA MET A 94 30.24 4.93 20.05
C MET A 94 30.22 4.78 21.57
N ALA A 95 29.17 4.16 22.12
CA ALA A 95 29.08 3.90 23.56
C ALA A 95 30.20 2.97 24.05
N ALA A 96 30.55 1.95 23.26
CA ALA A 96 31.66 1.04 23.56
C ALA A 96 33.01 1.79 23.54
N GLN A 97 33.28 2.60 22.50
CA GLN A 97 34.51 3.40 22.43
C GLN A 97 34.67 4.37 23.61
N MET A 98 33.58 4.97 24.08
CA MET A 98 33.61 5.87 25.24
C MET A 98 33.93 5.15 26.55
N GLN A 99 33.58 3.86 26.68
CA GLN A 99 33.95 3.06 27.86
C GLN A 99 35.41 2.62 27.83
N GLU A 100 35.99 2.41 26.65
CA GLU A 100 37.41 2.03 26.49
C GLU A 100 38.39 3.20 26.67
N THR A 101 37.91 4.44 26.53
CA THR A 101 38.73 5.66 26.63
C THR A 101 38.58 6.41 27.96
N GLY A 102 37.72 5.93 28.86
CA GLY A 102 37.44 6.49 30.18
C GLY A 102 38.16 5.81 31.35
#